data_AF-A0A813GRK2-F1
#
_entry.id   AF-A0A813GRK2-F1
#
_cell.length_a   1.000
_cell.length_b   1.000
_cell.length_c   1.000
_cell.angle_alpha   90.00
_cell.angle_beta   90.00
_cell.angle_gamma   90.00
#
_symmetry.space_group_name_H-M   'P 1'
#
loop_
_entity.id
_entity.type
_entity.pdbx_description
1 polymer ?
#
loop_
_entity_poly.entity_id
_entity_poly.type
_entity_poly.pdbx_seq_one_letter_code
_entity_poly.pdbx_strand_id
1 'polypeptide(L)'
;MAQEQLSLLEVFEVLKLSEKSSSMSNSLHQQAPNGRLLDHRRKAQMVSGGPQNHTGEVVEGPMLGFDITKTIFKTLDPALAPMIEKRFAIELTWSDSALDRINSQVEAMLSGDSSLWGALKAHSPALLSFLENDCDFNCEHADGSFLDHLQFCYEYCHIHFPAASPVVLFLHSIMGVGTNLFPMKLEQRPQLAELVTAEELAHIEAFPTVLRLLQTGLLEELSKMPKEQLLGIEGIECYRLLGPEIDTMKKSDNHPLHLTGEQFWVHLNYHLIHFLDFLPASQWEVKMGNESFPLFHRVLTRAGKLMANIQFDSEKWAAVPETPESKQGKAELLMIATNFSGRIGHSLDYKLKPS
;
A
#
# COMPACT_ATOMS: atom_id res chain seq x y z
N MET A 1 4.65 -50.40 -32.17
CA MET A 1 4.73 -48.98 -32.57
C MET A 1 3.50 -48.28 -32.05
N ALA A 2 3.69 -47.44 -31.04
CA ALA A 2 2.80 -46.39 -30.51
C ALA A 2 3.15 -46.29 -29.02
N GLN A 3 4.22 -45.55 -28.72
CA GLN A 3 4.64 -45.24 -27.37
C GLN A 3 4.30 -43.78 -27.15
N GLU A 4 3.47 -43.53 -26.13
CA GLU A 4 3.03 -42.23 -25.66
C GLU A 4 4.24 -41.32 -25.43
N GLN A 5 4.30 -40.20 -26.16
CA GLN A 5 5.07 -39.02 -25.77
C GLN A 5 4.07 -37.97 -25.33
N LEU A 6 3.75 -37.97 -24.04
CA LEU A 6 3.28 -36.76 -23.36
C LEU A 6 4.46 -35.77 -23.32
N SER A 7 4.23 -34.57 -23.84
CA SER A 7 5.26 -33.55 -23.93
C SER A 7 5.57 -33.01 -22.52
N LEU A 8 6.86 -32.85 -22.20
CA LEU A 8 7.33 -32.20 -20.97
C LEU A 8 6.87 -30.72 -20.82
N LEU A 9 6.20 -30.17 -21.84
CA LEU A 9 5.58 -28.84 -21.82
C LEU A 9 4.18 -28.85 -21.19
N GLU A 10 3.42 -29.95 -21.30
CA GLU A 10 2.07 -30.05 -20.73
C GLU A 10 2.07 -30.37 -19.23
N VAL A 11 3.17 -30.90 -18.68
CA VAL A 11 3.34 -31.11 -17.24
C VAL A 11 3.79 -29.83 -16.52
N PHE A 12 4.38 -28.86 -17.24
CA PHE A 12 4.86 -27.60 -16.65
C PHE A 12 3.82 -26.46 -16.66
N GLU A 13 2.80 -26.51 -17.52
CA GLU A 13 1.75 -25.47 -17.57
C GLU A 13 0.61 -25.66 -16.57
N VAL A 14 0.42 -26.86 -16.02
CA VAL A 14 -0.68 -27.15 -15.08
C VAL A 14 -0.28 -26.91 -13.61
N LEU A 15 1.01 -26.72 -13.30
CA LEU A 15 1.51 -26.63 -11.91
C LEU A 15 1.96 -25.23 -11.45
N LYS A 16 1.89 -24.16 -12.25
CA LYS A 16 2.52 -22.87 -11.89
C LYS A 16 1.63 -21.67 -11.58
N LEU A 17 0.30 -21.80 -11.59
CA LEU A 17 -0.59 -20.69 -11.23
C LEU A 17 -1.47 -20.93 -10.00
N SER A 18 -1.57 -22.16 -9.47
CA SER A 18 -2.29 -22.45 -8.21
C SER A 18 -1.41 -22.89 -7.04
N GLU A 19 -0.13 -23.26 -7.27
CA GLU A 19 0.76 -23.70 -6.20
C GLU A 19 1.46 -22.54 -5.48
N LYS A 20 1.72 -21.40 -6.15
CA LYS A 20 2.34 -20.25 -5.50
C LYS A 20 1.44 -19.61 -4.45
N SER A 21 0.18 -19.32 -4.77
CA SER A 21 -0.73 -18.71 -3.78
C SER A 21 -1.05 -19.66 -2.62
N SER A 22 -1.20 -20.98 -2.88
CA SER A 22 -1.42 -21.95 -1.80
C SER A 22 -0.17 -22.21 -0.95
N SER A 23 1.04 -22.16 -1.52
CA SER A 23 2.29 -22.27 -0.75
C SER A 23 2.61 -21.02 0.06
N MET A 24 2.30 -19.82 -0.45
CA MET A 24 2.49 -18.55 0.26
C MET A 24 1.46 -18.35 1.38
N SER A 25 0.18 -18.65 1.14
CA SER A 25 -0.86 -18.70 2.17
C SER A 25 -0.44 -19.65 3.29
N ASN A 26 -0.04 -20.89 2.95
CA ASN A 26 0.43 -21.87 3.94
C ASN A 26 1.67 -21.38 4.72
N SER A 27 2.57 -20.60 4.10
CA SER A 27 3.73 -20.01 4.76
C SER A 27 3.34 -18.94 5.78
N LEU A 28 2.38 -18.06 5.44
CA LEU A 28 1.85 -17.02 6.34
C LEU A 28 1.10 -17.61 7.54
N HIS A 29 0.43 -18.76 7.36
CA HIS A 29 -0.26 -19.49 8.44
C HIS A 29 0.71 -20.11 9.46
N GLN A 30 1.95 -20.44 9.04
CA GLN A 30 2.85 -21.27 9.83
C GLN A 30 4.04 -20.52 10.42
N GLN A 31 4.51 -19.43 9.78
CA GLN A 31 5.72 -18.74 10.20
C GLN A 31 5.57 -17.22 10.09
N ALA A 32 6.31 -16.50 10.95
CA ALA A 32 6.45 -15.07 10.81
C ALA A 32 7.03 -14.73 9.43
N PRO A 33 6.48 -13.76 8.70
CA PRO A 33 6.90 -13.51 7.33
C PRO A 33 8.34 -12.97 7.26
N ASN A 34 8.75 -12.15 8.25
CA ASN A 34 10.13 -11.71 8.51
C ASN A 34 10.94 -11.38 7.25
N GLY A 35 10.35 -10.59 6.34
CA GLY A 35 11.03 -10.15 5.13
C GLY A 35 11.13 -11.19 4.01
N ARG A 36 10.63 -12.41 4.20
CA ARG A 36 10.77 -13.51 3.23
C ARG A 36 9.97 -13.30 1.95
N LEU A 37 8.86 -12.57 2.04
CA LEU A 37 8.03 -12.18 0.90
C LEU A 37 8.46 -10.84 0.30
N LEU A 38 9.42 -10.14 0.91
CA LEU A 38 9.80 -8.81 0.46
C LEU A 38 10.85 -8.89 -0.64
N ASP A 39 10.63 -8.14 -1.72
CA ASP A 39 11.67 -7.85 -2.70
C ASP A 39 12.83 -7.07 -2.06
N HIS A 40 13.96 -6.98 -2.78
CA HIS A 40 15.17 -6.35 -2.25
C HIS A 40 15.04 -4.84 -2.01
N ARG A 41 14.17 -4.14 -2.75
CA ARG A 41 13.90 -2.71 -2.51
C ARG A 41 13.21 -2.55 -1.15
N ARG A 42 12.16 -3.33 -0.91
CA ARG A 42 11.41 -3.33 0.36
C ARG A 42 12.30 -3.74 1.53
N LYS A 43 13.10 -4.79 1.38
CA LYS A 43 14.11 -5.17 2.38
C LYS A 43 15.07 -4.03 2.71
N ALA A 44 15.58 -3.33 1.70
CA ALA A 44 16.46 -2.18 1.91
C ALA A 44 15.77 -1.05 2.69
N GLN A 45 14.51 -0.73 2.35
CA GLN A 45 13.70 0.27 3.05
C GLN A 45 13.40 -0.13 4.51
N MET A 46 13.16 -1.42 4.76
CA MET A 46 12.94 -1.96 6.10
C MET A 46 14.17 -1.77 6.99
N VAL A 47 15.35 -2.11 6.47
CA VAL A 47 16.63 -1.97 7.16
C VAL A 47 16.96 -0.50 7.43
N SER A 48 16.79 0.37 6.44
CA SER A 48 17.13 1.79 6.58
C SER A 48 16.11 2.56 7.40
N GLY A 49 14.89 2.03 7.52
CA GLY A 49 13.74 2.74 8.08
C GLY A 49 13.34 3.95 7.27
N GLY A 50 13.50 3.94 5.94
CA GLY A 50 13.15 5.09 5.11
C GLY A 50 13.41 4.89 3.62
N PRO A 51 13.19 5.93 2.79
CA PRO A 51 13.40 5.84 1.34
C PRO A 51 14.88 5.56 1.02
N GLN A 52 15.15 4.75 0.00
CA GLN A 52 16.50 4.42 -0.46
C GLN A 52 16.63 4.67 -1.95
N ASN A 53 17.78 5.18 -2.38
CA ASN A 53 18.08 5.40 -3.79
C ASN A 53 19.18 4.43 -4.24
N HIS A 54 18.82 3.45 -5.06
CA HIS A 54 19.73 2.42 -5.56
C HIS A 54 20.25 2.71 -6.98
N THR A 55 20.39 3.99 -7.33
CA THR A 55 20.92 4.39 -8.64
C THR A 55 22.32 3.78 -8.86
N GLY A 56 22.46 3.01 -9.93
CA GLY A 56 23.70 2.29 -10.27
C GLY A 56 23.82 0.90 -9.65
N GLU A 57 22.94 0.53 -8.72
CA GLU A 57 22.86 -0.81 -8.11
C GLU A 57 21.68 -1.63 -8.66
N VAL A 58 20.65 -0.98 -9.20
CA VAL A 58 19.47 -1.63 -9.77
C VAL A 58 19.13 -1.05 -11.15
N VAL A 59 18.66 -1.92 -12.05
CA VAL A 59 18.10 -1.56 -13.34
C VAL A 59 16.61 -1.89 -13.33
N GLU A 60 15.79 -0.91 -13.67
CA GLU A 60 14.35 -1.05 -13.88
C GLU A 60 14.08 -1.37 -15.36
N GLY A 61 13.43 -2.50 -15.63
CA GLY A 61 13.02 -2.92 -16.98
C GLY A 61 11.52 -3.25 -17.04
N PRO A 62 10.93 -3.33 -18.24
CA PRO A 62 9.55 -3.80 -18.37
C PRO A 62 9.45 -5.28 -18.01
N MET A 63 8.44 -5.65 -17.24
CA MET A 63 8.13 -7.04 -16.91
C MET A 63 7.58 -7.76 -18.13
N LEU A 64 8.30 -8.79 -18.60
CA LEU A 64 7.86 -9.59 -19.74
C LEU A 64 6.63 -10.44 -19.37
N GLY A 65 5.60 -10.37 -20.21
CA GLY A 65 4.38 -11.16 -20.02
C GLY A 65 3.41 -10.61 -18.97
N PHE A 66 3.59 -9.36 -18.53
CA PHE A 66 2.59 -8.68 -17.72
C PHE A 66 1.25 -8.63 -18.47
N ASP A 67 0.21 -9.17 -17.84
CA ASP A 67 -1.14 -9.22 -18.39
C ASP A 67 -2.06 -8.42 -17.48
N ILE A 68 -2.35 -7.18 -17.86
CA ILE A 68 -3.20 -6.28 -17.09
C ILE A 68 -4.60 -6.87 -16.83
N THR A 69 -5.09 -7.74 -17.72
CA THR A 69 -6.42 -8.37 -17.59
C THR A 69 -6.46 -9.43 -16.48
N LYS A 70 -5.30 -9.95 -16.10
CA LYS A 70 -5.12 -10.83 -14.93
C LYS A 70 -4.81 -10.06 -13.65
N THR A 71 -4.72 -8.73 -13.73
CA THR A 71 -4.53 -7.90 -12.55
C THR A 71 -5.84 -7.29 -12.07
N ILE A 72 -5.74 -6.70 -10.89
CA ILE A 72 -6.62 -5.70 -10.31
C ILE A 72 -7.14 -4.63 -11.28
N PHE A 73 -6.40 -4.32 -12.33
CA PHE A 73 -6.74 -3.25 -13.28
C PHE A 73 -7.64 -3.71 -14.43
N LYS A 74 -8.06 -4.98 -14.48
CA LYS A 74 -8.88 -5.57 -15.56
C LYS A 74 -10.21 -4.86 -15.84
N THR A 75 -10.76 -4.13 -14.86
CA THR A 75 -12.04 -3.42 -15.00
C THR A 75 -11.88 -1.92 -15.30
N LEU A 76 -10.64 -1.45 -15.41
CA LEU A 76 -10.34 -0.07 -15.76
C LEU A 76 -10.61 0.17 -17.24
N ASP A 77 -10.77 1.45 -17.58
CA ASP A 77 -10.83 1.87 -18.98
C ASP A 77 -9.55 1.38 -19.69
N PRO A 78 -9.64 0.60 -20.78
CA PRO A 78 -8.47 0.15 -21.54
C PRO A 78 -7.53 1.29 -21.98
N ALA A 79 -8.03 2.53 -22.10
CA ALA A 79 -7.21 3.70 -22.38
C ALA A 79 -6.18 4.00 -21.28
N LEU A 80 -6.42 3.54 -20.04
CA LEU A 80 -5.50 3.70 -18.90
C LEU A 80 -4.43 2.59 -18.83
N ALA A 81 -4.59 1.50 -19.58
CA ALA A 81 -3.71 0.33 -19.48
C ALA A 81 -2.22 0.66 -19.72
N PRO A 82 -1.81 1.40 -20.77
CA PRO A 82 -0.40 1.68 -21.00
C PRO A 82 0.26 2.49 -19.87
N MET A 83 -0.49 3.40 -19.26
CA MET A 83 -0.03 4.22 -18.13
C MET A 83 0.19 3.35 -16.88
N ILE A 84 -0.68 2.38 -16.66
CA ILE A 84 -0.61 1.44 -15.54
C ILE A 84 0.54 0.45 -15.74
N GLU A 85 0.66 -0.14 -16.93
CA GLU A 85 1.77 -1.02 -17.27
C GLU A 85 3.12 -0.32 -17.06
N LYS A 86 3.26 0.93 -17.52
CA LYS A 86 4.48 1.71 -17.29
C LYS A 86 4.85 1.88 -15.80
N ARG A 87 3.87 1.88 -14.90
CA ARG A 87 4.08 2.08 -13.46
C ARG A 87 4.26 0.79 -12.68
N PHE A 88 3.56 -0.27 -13.07
CA PHE A 88 3.46 -1.50 -12.27
C PHE A 88 4.08 -2.72 -12.94
N ALA A 89 4.23 -2.74 -14.27
CA ALA A 89 4.91 -3.82 -14.99
C ALA A 89 6.43 -3.59 -15.02
N ILE A 90 7.03 -3.47 -13.83
CA ILE A 90 8.47 -3.19 -13.67
C ILE A 90 9.17 -4.41 -13.07
N GLU A 91 10.20 -4.89 -13.73
CA GLU A 91 11.14 -5.89 -13.23
C GLU A 91 12.42 -5.21 -12.74
N LEU A 92 12.92 -5.64 -11.58
CA LEU A 92 14.12 -5.10 -10.96
C LEU A 92 15.28 -6.09 -11.09
N THR A 93 16.33 -5.70 -11.81
CA THR A 93 17.59 -6.45 -11.86
C THR A 93 18.64 -5.77 -11.00
N TRP A 94 19.13 -6.48 -9.98
CA TRP A 94 20.08 -5.95 -8.99
C TRP A 94 21.51 -6.40 -9.27
N SER A 95 22.49 -5.60 -8.84
CA SER A 95 23.88 -6.03 -8.78
C SER A 95 24.11 -6.99 -7.61
N ASP A 96 24.98 -7.97 -7.80
CA ASP A 96 25.34 -8.95 -6.75
C ASP A 96 25.79 -8.27 -5.46
N SER A 97 26.60 -7.21 -5.59
CA SER A 97 27.07 -6.40 -4.46
C SER A 97 25.95 -5.77 -3.63
N ALA A 98 24.87 -5.33 -4.28
CA ALA A 98 23.73 -4.73 -3.60
C ALA A 98 22.90 -5.81 -2.90
N LEU A 99 22.70 -6.96 -3.56
CA LEU A 99 22.01 -8.12 -2.97
C LEU A 99 22.74 -8.60 -1.70
N ASP A 100 24.05 -8.80 -1.77
CA ASP A 100 24.87 -9.25 -0.64
C ASP A 100 24.78 -8.26 0.53
N ARG A 101 24.88 -6.96 0.26
CA ARG A 101 24.77 -5.91 1.27
C ARG A 101 23.39 -5.91 1.92
N ILE A 102 22.31 -5.89 1.13
CA ILE A 102 20.93 -5.85 1.63
C ILE A 102 20.65 -7.10 2.48
N ASN A 103 20.98 -8.29 1.98
CA ASN A 103 20.74 -9.52 2.71
C ASN A 103 21.55 -9.58 4.02
N SER A 104 22.81 -9.14 4.00
CA SER A 104 23.62 -9.07 5.22
C SER A 104 23.01 -8.13 6.28
N GLN A 105 22.45 -7.00 5.84
CA GLN A 105 21.79 -6.05 6.74
C GLN A 105 20.46 -6.59 7.28
N VAL A 106 19.69 -7.31 6.46
CA VAL A 106 18.46 -7.99 6.90
C VAL A 106 18.78 -9.03 7.96
N GLU A 107 19.78 -9.89 7.73
CA GLU A 107 20.21 -10.91 8.71
C GLU A 107 20.67 -10.28 10.02
N ALA A 108 21.45 -9.19 9.96
CA ALA A 108 21.87 -8.45 11.16
C ALA A 108 20.66 -7.86 11.91
N MET A 109 19.67 -7.32 11.19
CA MET A 109 18.47 -6.77 11.79
C MET A 109 17.58 -7.84 12.39
N LEU A 110 17.42 -9.01 11.75
CA LEU A 110 16.61 -10.13 12.25
C LEU A 110 17.23 -10.81 13.47
N SER A 111 18.56 -10.95 13.49
CA SER A 111 19.29 -11.67 14.55
C SER A 111 19.60 -10.83 15.79
N GLY A 112 19.36 -9.52 15.76
CA GLY A 112 19.63 -8.65 16.90
C GLY A 112 18.75 -8.98 18.12
N ASP A 113 19.33 -8.97 19.32
CA ASP A 113 18.66 -9.33 20.58
C ASP A 113 17.38 -8.52 20.88
N SER A 114 17.30 -7.29 20.36
CA SER A 114 16.14 -6.39 20.49
C SER A 114 15.38 -6.21 19.18
N SER A 115 15.51 -7.17 18.26
CA SER A 115 14.89 -7.07 16.94
C SER A 115 13.36 -7.15 17.03
N LEU A 116 12.69 -6.03 16.78
CA LEU A 116 11.25 -6.04 16.54
C LEU A 116 10.90 -6.88 15.30
N TRP A 117 11.76 -6.87 14.28
CA TRP A 117 11.52 -7.65 13.08
C TRP A 117 11.61 -9.15 13.35
N GLY A 118 12.64 -9.61 14.05
CA GLY A 118 12.80 -11.01 14.43
C GLY A 118 11.74 -11.49 15.43
N ALA A 119 11.21 -10.58 16.26
CA ALA A 119 10.14 -10.86 17.22
C ALA A 119 8.73 -10.81 16.62
N LEU A 120 8.59 -10.44 15.35
CA LEU A 120 7.31 -10.39 14.67
C LEU A 120 6.65 -11.78 14.68
N LYS A 121 5.34 -11.82 14.91
CA LYS A 121 4.56 -13.06 14.95
C LYS A 121 3.91 -13.32 13.59
N ALA A 122 3.57 -14.58 13.34
CA ALA A 122 2.68 -14.93 12.25
C ALA A 122 1.33 -14.20 12.40
N HIS A 123 0.66 -13.99 11.27
CA HIS A 123 -0.67 -13.38 11.24
C HIS A 123 -1.69 -14.23 12.00
N SER A 124 -2.79 -13.61 12.43
CA SER A 124 -3.90 -14.33 13.03
C SER A 124 -4.49 -15.33 12.02
N PRO A 125 -4.59 -16.63 12.34
CA PRO A 125 -5.18 -17.62 11.43
C PRO A 125 -6.64 -17.29 11.08
N ALA A 126 -7.40 -16.73 12.03
CA ALA A 126 -8.78 -16.31 11.79
C ALA A 126 -8.85 -15.13 10.79
N LEU A 127 -7.89 -14.22 10.85
CA LEU A 127 -7.82 -13.09 9.92
C LEU A 127 -7.42 -13.54 8.51
N LEU A 128 -6.42 -14.43 8.41
CA LEU A 128 -6.04 -15.04 7.13
C LEU A 128 -7.19 -15.84 6.53
N SER A 129 -7.90 -16.63 7.34
CA SER A 129 -9.10 -17.36 6.90
C SER A 129 -10.19 -16.42 6.38
N PHE A 130 -10.40 -15.28 7.01
CA PHE A 130 -11.36 -14.27 6.54
C PHE A 130 -10.92 -13.68 5.18
N LEU A 131 -9.64 -13.32 5.04
CA LEU A 131 -9.10 -12.81 3.78
C LEU A 131 -9.21 -13.82 2.63
N GLU A 132 -8.95 -15.10 2.91
CA GLU A 132 -8.94 -16.16 1.90
C GLU A 132 -10.34 -16.60 1.48
N ASN A 133 -11.26 -16.73 2.44
CA ASN A 133 -12.55 -17.38 2.21
C ASN A 133 -13.71 -16.39 2.08
N ASP A 134 -13.60 -15.22 2.72
CA ASP A 134 -14.68 -14.24 2.77
C ASP A 134 -14.38 -13.01 1.90
N CYS A 135 -13.12 -12.56 1.81
CA CYS A 135 -12.77 -11.50 0.86
C CYS A 135 -12.58 -12.06 -0.56
N ASP A 136 -12.93 -11.25 -1.57
CA ASP A 136 -12.66 -11.61 -2.97
C ASP A 136 -11.15 -11.44 -3.29
N PHE A 137 -10.36 -12.44 -2.91
CA PHE A 137 -8.92 -12.49 -3.15
C PHE A 137 -8.55 -12.94 -4.58
N ASN A 138 -9.48 -12.91 -5.55
CA ASN A 138 -9.21 -13.19 -6.98
C ASN A 138 -8.43 -12.06 -7.70
N CYS A 139 -7.82 -11.17 -6.92
CA CYS A 139 -7.28 -9.89 -7.33
C CYS A 139 -5.80 -9.75 -6.93
N GLU A 140 -5.07 -10.85 -6.82
CA GLU A 140 -3.62 -10.79 -6.80
C GLU A 140 -3.13 -10.10 -8.10
N HIS A 141 -2.08 -9.28 -8.04
CA HIS A 141 -1.36 -8.98 -9.27
C HIS A 141 -0.95 -10.32 -9.91
N ALA A 142 -0.95 -10.42 -11.24
CA ALA A 142 -0.66 -11.67 -11.94
C ALA A 142 0.71 -12.30 -11.55
N ASP A 143 1.57 -11.55 -10.87
CA ASP A 143 2.91 -11.90 -10.39
C ASP A 143 3.02 -12.17 -8.87
N GLY A 144 1.96 -11.96 -8.08
CA GLY A 144 2.00 -12.11 -6.61
C GLY A 144 2.34 -10.85 -5.81
N SER A 145 2.70 -9.75 -6.47
CA SER A 145 3.30 -8.57 -5.81
C SER A 145 2.38 -7.79 -4.85
N PHE A 146 1.07 -8.09 -4.86
CA PHE A 146 0.11 -7.42 -4.00
C PHE A 146 0.23 -7.86 -2.54
N LEU A 147 0.40 -9.17 -2.32
CA LEU A 147 0.60 -9.70 -0.98
C LEU A 147 1.92 -9.18 -0.39
N ASP A 148 2.96 -9.03 -1.22
CA ASP A 148 4.23 -8.43 -0.83
C ASP A 148 4.07 -6.97 -0.39
N HIS A 149 3.15 -6.21 -1.02
CA HIS A 149 2.80 -4.85 -0.62
C HIS A 149 2.12 -4.81 0.76
N LEU A 150 1.08 -5.63 0.97
CA LEU A 150 0.42 -5.73 2.27
C LEU A 150 1.40 -6.15 3.36
N GLN A 151 2.26 -7.11 3.04
CA GLN A 151 3.26 -7.63 3.95
C GLN A 151 4.31 -6.57 4.29
N PHE A 152 4.81 -5.83 3.30
CA PHE A 152 5.72 -4.71 3.54
C PHE A 152 5.11 -3.69 4.50
N CYS A 153 3.90 -3.21 4.23
CA CYS A 153 3.27 -2.20 5.07
C CYS A 153 3.04 -2.70 6.50
N TYR A 154 2.63 -3.97 6.66
CA TYR A 154 2.48 -4.61 7.96
C TYR A 154 3.80 -4.66 8.74
N GLU A 155 4.85 -5.23 8.14
CA GLU A 155 6.15 -5.38 8.83
C GLU A 155 6.80 -4.03 9.10
N TYR A 156 6.71 -3.09 8.16
CA TYR A 156 7.26 -1.75 8.33
C TYR A 156 6.58 -1.04 9.50
N CYS A 157 5.25 -1.11 9.60
CA CYS A 157 4.54 -0.53 10.74
C CYS A 157 4.93 -1.20 12.06
N HIS A 158 5.08 -2.52 12.10
CA HIS A 158 5.48 -3.22 13.31
C HIS A 158 6.84 -2.73 13.85
N ILE A 159 7.80 -2.52 12.95
CA ILE A 159 9.16 -2.14 13.31
C ILE A 159 9.27 -0.64 13.57
N HIS A 160 8.74 0.18 12.66
CA HIS A 160 8.98 1.61 12.61
C HIS A 160 7.80 2.44 13.13
N PHE A 161 6.67 1.84 13.47
CA PHE A 161 5.56 2.52 14.14
C PHE A 161 4.92 1.64 15.22
N PRO A 162 5.69 1.16 16.21
CA PRO A 162 5.25 0.12 17.16
C PRO A 162 4.11 0.55 18.09
N ALA A 163 3.84 1.86 18.20
CA ALA A 163 2.73 2.39 18.96
C ALA A 163 1.37 2.21 18.24
N ALA A 164 1.37 1.91 16.94
CA ALA A 164 0.17 1.73 16.14
C ALA A 164 0.02 0.27 15.70
N SER A 165 -1.22 -0.17 15.47
CA SER A 165 -1.44 -1.55 15.02
C SER A 165 -1.01 -1.73 13.56
N PRO A 166 -0.16 -2.73 13.25
CA PRO A 166 0.19 -3.05 11.88
C PRO A 166 -0.97 -3.73 11.12
N VAL A 167 -1.98 -4.27 11.82
CA VAL A 167 -3.15 -4.93 11.22
C VAL A 167 -3.92 -3.98 10.30
N VAL A 168 -3.99 -2.70 10.64
CA VAL A 168 -4.59 -1.67 9.79
C VAL A 168 -3.94 -1.67 8.41
N LEU A 169 -2.60 -1.68 8.34
CA LEU A 169 -1.86 -1.70 7.09
C LEU A 169 -1.83 -3.06 6.40
N PHE A 170 -2.12 -4.15 7.09
CA PHE A 170 -2.34 -5.43 6.42
C PHE A 170 -3.71 -5.47 5.72
N LEU A 171 -4.70 -4.79 6.30
CA LEU A 171 -6.10 -4.81 5.84
C LEU A 171 -6.51 -3.56 5.07
N HIS A 172 -5.63 -2.58 4.88
CA HIS A 172 -5.99 -1.26 4.35
C HIS A 172 -6.63 -1.26 2.96
N SER A 173 -6.46 -2.36 2.20
CA SER A 173 -6.99 -2.54 0.86
C SER A 173 -8.18 -3.50 0.75
N ILE A 174 -8.65 -4.09 1.86
CA ILE A 174 -9.88 -4.92 1.90
C ILE A 174 -11.17 -4.10 1.76
N MET A 175 -11.03 -2.78 1.89
CA MET A 175 -12.11 -1.84 1.65
C MET A 175 -11.72 -0.93 0.49
N GLY A 176 -12.72 -0.42 -0.22
CA GLY A 176 -12.54 0.47 -1.36
C GLY A 176 -13.01 -0.13 -2.68
N VAL A 177 -13.69 0.69 -3.49
CA VAL A 177 -14.22 0.28 -4.81
C VAL A 177 -13.58 1.12 -5.90
N GLY A 178 -12.85 0.52 -6.84
CA GLY A 178 -12.40 1.17 -8.08
C GLY A 178 -10.99 1.79 -8.05
N THR A 179 -10.31 1.75 -6.90
CA THR A 179 -8.87 2.05 -6.80
C THR A 179 -8.15 1.08 -5.86
N ASN A 180 -8.88 0.54 -4.87
CA ASN A 180 -8.52 -0.64 -4.07
C ASN A 180 -9.51 -1.78 -4.37
N LEU A 181 -9.07 -3.02 -4.13
CA LEU A 181 -9.26 -4.14 -5.06
C LEU A 181 -9.75 -5.45 -4.44
N PHE A 182 -10.05 -5.42 -3.14
CA PHE A 182 -10.46 -6.59 -2.37
C PHE A 182 -11.74 -6.29 -1.60
N PRO A 183 -12.77 -5.73 -2.26
CA PRO A 183 -13.85 -5.15 -1.51
C PRO A 183 -14.59 -6.26 -0.76
N MET A 184 -14.42 -6.28 0.55
CA MET A 184 -15.37 -6.98 1.39
C MET A 184 -16.77 -6.40 1.11
N LYS A 185 -17.77 -7.25 1.18
CA LYS A 185 -19.15 -6.81 1.06
C LYS A 185 -19.56 -6.10 2.35
N LEU A 186 -20.51 -5.19 2.25
CA LEU A 186 -21.01 -4.46 3.42
C LEU A 186 -21.53 -5.41 4.51
N GLU A 187 -22.15 -6.53 4.13
CA GLU A 187 -22.62 -7.56 5.05
C GLU A 187 -21.51 -8.33 5.79
N GLN A 188 -20.27 -8.29 5.32
CA GLN A 188 -19.11 -8.93 5.96
C GLN A 188 -18.50 -8.04 7.06
N ARG A 189 -18.93 -6.78 7.16
CA ARG A 189 -18.42 -5.81 8.14
C ARG A 189 -18.53 -6.30 9.59
N PRO A 190 -19.65 -6.90 10.04
CA PRO A 190 -19.74 -7.43 11.40
C PRO A 190 -18.71 -8.52 11.70
N GLN A 191 -18.45 -9.41 10.73
CA GLN A 191 -17.45 -10.47 10.89
C GLN A 191 -16.04 -9.89 11.03
N LEU A 192 -15.67 -8.89 10.22
CA LEU A 192 -14.40 -8.20 10.39
C LEU A 192 -14.28 -7.54 11.77
N ALA A 193 -15.35 -6.90 12.25
CA ALA A 193 -15.37 -6.23 13.56
C ALA A 193 -15.17 -7.19 14.75
N GLU A 194 -15.39 -8.50 14.57
CA GLU A 194 -15.07 -9.53 15.57
C GLU A 194 -13.59 -9.96 15.55
N LEU A 195 -12.89 -9.70 14.44
CA LEU A 195 -11.50 -10.10 14.22
C LEU A 195 -10.48 -9.00 14.54
N VAL A 196 -10.94 -7.75 14.62
CA VAL A 196 -10.09 -6.57 14.90
C VAL A 196 -10.67 -5.76 16.05
N THR A 197 -9.84 -4.92 16.66
CA THR A 197 -10.29 -3.95 17.65
C THR A 197 -11.12 -2.84 17.02
N ALA A 198 -11.92 -2.15 17.84
CA ALA A 198 -12.71 -1.00 17.37
C ALA A 198 -11.84 0.12 16.79
N GLU A 199 -10.64 0.32 17.35
CA GLU A 199 -9.68 1.33 16.87
C GLU A 199 -9.10 0.95 15.50
N GLU A 200 -8.70 -0.31 15.33
CA GLU A 200 -8.25 -0.82 14.03
C GLU A 200 -9.36 -0.70 12.99
N LEU A 201 -10.59 -1.08 13.34
CA LEU A 201 -11.73 -0.98 12.44
C LEU A 201 -11.94 0.46 11.96
N ALA A 202 -11.89 1.46 12.85
CA ALA A 202 -12.06 2.86 12.47
C ALA A 202 -11.05 3.30 11.41
N HIS A 203 -9.78 2.88 11.52
CA HIS A 203 -8.77 3.17 10.51
C HIS A 203 -8.94 2.37 9.23
N ILE A 204 -9.28 1.09 9.32
CA ILE A 204 -9.53 0.23 8.13
C ILE A 204 -10.67 0.82 7.30
N GLU A 205 -11.74 1.30 7.94
CA GLU A 205 -12.88 1.93 7.28
C GLU A 205 -12.56 3.29 6.65
N ALA A 206 -11.68 4.07 7.30
CA ALA A 206 -11.29 5.38 6.81
C ALA A 206 -10.25 5.34 5.66
N PHE A 207 -9.40 4.31 5.64
CA PHE A 207 -8.22 4.26 4.76
C PHE A 207 -8.51 4.53 3.29
N PRO A 208 -9.50 3.87 2.66
CA PRO A 208 -9.71 4.05 1.22
C PRO A 208 -10.19 5.46 0.87
N THR A 209 -11.02 6.04 1.74
CA THR A 209 -11.50 7.42 1.58
C THR A 209 -10.37 8.42 1.78
N VAL A 210 -9.62 8.32 2.88
CA VAL A 210 -8.56 9.29 3.18
C VAL A 210 -7.46 9.23 2.11
N LEU A 211 -7.14 8.04 1.59
CA LEU A 211 -6.24 7.91 0.43
C LEU A 211 -6.72 8.74 -0.77
N ARG A 212 -8.02 8.69 -1.09
CA ARG A 212 -8.60 9.48 -2.18
C ARG A 212 -8.55 10.97 -1.87
N LEU A 213 -8.92 11.37 -0.66
CA LEU A 213 -8.86 12.77 -0.26
C LEU A 213 -7.44 13.32 -0.38
N LEU A 214 -6.42 12.56 0.02
CA LEU A 214 -5.01 12.94 -0.14
C LEU A 214 -4.64 13.12 -1.61
N GLN A 215 -5.18 12.29 -2.51
CA GLN A 215 -4.97 12.40 -3.96
C GLN A 215 -5.75 13.55 -4.61
N THR A 216 -6.90 13.95 -4.04
CA THR A 216 -7.79 14.93 -4.66
C THR A 216 -7.72 16.34 -4.09
N GLY A 217 -7.14 16.55 -2.89
CA GLY A 217 -6.93 17.91 -2.38
C GLY A 217 -6.46 18.04 -0.93
N LEU A 218 -6.73 17.06 -0.07
CA LEU A 218 -6.45 17.15 1.37
C LEU A 218 -4.95 17.40 1.64
N LEU A 219 -4.05 16.69 0.95
CA LEU A 219 -2.61 16.88 1.15
C LEU A 219 -2.17 18.30 0.77
N GLU A 220 -2.72 18.83 -0.32
CA GLU A 220 -2.42 20.19 -0.77
C GLU A 220 -2.93 21.24 0.22
N GLU A 221 -4.15 21.08 0.73
CA GLU A 221 -4.73 21.92 1.78
C GLU A 221 -3.85 21.92 3.04
N LEU A 222 -3.53 20.72 3.56
CA LEU A 222 -2.67 20.57 4.73
C LEU A 222 -1.29 21.19 4.50
N SER A 223 -0.74 21.09 3.28
CA SER A 223 0.58 21.65 2.95
C SER A 223 0.61 23.17 2.98
N LYS A 224 -0.48 23.83 2.59
CA LYS A 224 -0.61 25.30 2.55
C LYS A 224 -1.08 25.90 3.87
N MET A 225 -1.65 25.08 4.75
CA MET A 225 -2.16 25.50 6.04
C MET A 225 -1.03 26.07 6.94
N PRO A 226 -1.24 27.23 7.59
CA PRO A 226 -0.34 27.76 8.61
C PRO A 226 -0.14 26.77 9.76
N LYS A 227 1.03 26.81 10.40
CA LYS A 227 1.40 25.86 11.45
C LYS A 227 0.38 25.84 12.60
N GLU A 228 -0.11 27.00 13.01
CA GLU A 228 -1.06 27.15 14.11
C GLU A 228 -2.41 26.48 13.80
N GLN A 229 -2.90 26.63 12.56
CA GLN A 229 -4.13 25.96 12.11
C GLN A 229 -3.92 24.46 11.97
N LEU A 230 -2.76 24.04 11.46
CA LEU A 230 -2.40 22.62 11.32
C LEU A 230 -2.37 21.92 12.70
N LEU A 231 -1.82 22.59 13.72
CA LEU A 231 -1.81 22.08 15.09
C LEU A 231 -3.19 22.06 15.75
N GLY A 232 -4.12 22.91 15.29
CA GLY A 232 -5.49 23.00 15.78
C GLY A 232 -6.47 22.02 15.13
N ILE A 233 -6.02 21.05 14.32
CA ILE A 233 -6.93 20.04 13.75
C ILE A 233 -7.33 19.04 14.84
N GLU A 234 -8.63 19.02 15.16
CA GLU A 234 -9.24 18.11 16.12
C GLU A 234 -9.88 16.86 15.49
N GLY A 235 -9.78 16.73 14.16
CA GLY A 235 -10.23 15.55 13.44
C GLY A 235 -10.70 15.85 12.04
N ILE A 236 -11.25 14.81 11.40
CA ILE A 236 -11.84 14.88 10.06
C ILE A 236 -13.21 14.21 10.06
N GLU A 237 -14.15 14.80 9.33
CA GLU A 237 -15.41 14.17 8.92
C GLU A 237 -15.33 13.90 7.42
N CYS A 238 -15.70 12.68 7.01
CA CYS A 238 -15.74 12.26 5.60
C CYS A 238 -16.76 11.11 5.43
N TYR A 239 -16.70 10.40 4.32
CA TYR A 239 -17.64 9.32 4.00
C TYR A 239 -16.92 8.02 3.73
N ARG A 240 -17.44 6.89 4.22
CA ARG A 240 -16.89 5.57 3.96
C ARG A 240 -17.01 5.19 2.50
N LEU A 241 -15.98 4.50 2.01
CA LEU A 241 -15.94 3.87 0.70
C LEU A 241 -16.15 2.35 0.83
N LEU A 242 -17.39 1.95 1.08
CA LEU A 242 -17.84 0.55 1.14
C LEU A 242 -19.25 0.45 0.57
N GLY A 243 -19.71 -0.69 0.04
CA GLY A 243 -21.04 -0.77 -0.57
C GLY A 243 -21.64 -2.17 -0.63
N PRO A 244 -22.97 -2.31 -0.71
CA PRO A 244 -23.66 -3.61 -0.72
C PRO A 244 -23.61 -4.33 -2.09
N GLU A 245 -23.28 -3.63 -3.17
CA GLU A 245 -23.40 -4.14 -4.55
C GLU A 245 -22.14 -3.86 -5.37
N ILE A 246 -20.99 -4.35 -4.88
CA ILE A 246 -19.71 -4.26 -5.58
C ILE A 246 -19.74 -4.95 -6.96
N ASP A 247 -20.49 -6.06 -7.06
CA ASP A 247 -20.50 -6.90 -8.25
C ASP A 247 -21.45 -6.38 -9.36
N THR A 248 -22.46 -5.59 -9.01
CA THR A 248 -23.57 -5.26 -9.93
C THR A 248 -23.78 -3.78 -10.19
N MET A 249 -23.63 -2.91 -9.18
CA MET A 249 -23.90 -1.46 -9.31
C MET A 249 -22.74 -0.57 -8.92
N LYS A 250 -21.68 -1.11 -8.29
CA LYS A 250 -20.51 -0.38 -7.83
C LYS A 250 -20.89 0.88 -7.05
N LYS A 251 -21.85 0.85 -6.13
CA LYS A 251 -22.26 2.04 -5.37
C LYS A 251 -21.65 2.05 -3.98
N SER A 252 -21.06 3.18 -3.60
CA SER A 252 -20.64 3.46 -2.22
C SER A 252 -21.86 3.73 -1.34
N ASP A 253 -21.82 3.29 -0.08
CA ASP A 253 -22.82 3.54 0.95
C ASP A 253 -22.74 4.98 1.47
N ASN A 254 -21.57 5.62 1.36
CA ASN A 254 -21.27 6.93 1.91
C ASN A 254 -21.70 7.04 3.38
N HIS A 255 -21.42 6.00 4.17
CA HIS A 255 -21.68 6.08 5.59
C HIS A 255 -20.79 7.18 6.20
N PRO A 256 -21.32 8.13 7.00
CA PRO A 256 -20.49 9.15 7.63
C PRO A 256 -19.40 8.52 8.49
N LEU A 257 -18.16 9.00 8.31
CA LEU A 257 -17.00 8.61 9.11
C LEU A 257 -16.46 9.83 9.85
N HIS A 258 -15.97 9.58 11.05
CA HIS A 258 -15.27 10.57 11.85
C HIS A 258 -14.01 9.94 12.45
N LEU A 259 -12.88 10.60 12.24
CA LEU A 259 -11.67 10.36 13.01
C LEU A 259 -11.45 11.54 13.94
N THR A 260 -11.17 11.26 15.21
CA THR A 260 -10.69 12.25 16.18
C THR A 260 -9.32 12.80 15.76
N GLY A 261 -8.84 13.86 16.41
CA GLY A 261 -7.54 14.45 16.09
C GLY A 261 -6.40 13.45 16.23
N GLU A 262 -6.39 12.68 17.31
CA GLU A 262 -5.39 11.62 17.54
C GLU A 262 -5.44 10.56 16.44
N GLN A 263 -6.64 10.02 16.17
CA GLN A 263 -6.85 9.05 15.10
C GLN A 263 -6.43 9.62 13.74
N PHE A 264 -6.78 10.85 13.42
CA PHE A 264 -6.43 11.47 12.15
C PHE A 264 -4.91 11.52 11.94
N TRP A 265 -4.14 11.93 12.96
CA TRP A 265 -2.68 11.97 12.86
C TRP A 265 -2.05 10.58 12.77
N VAL A 266 -2.53 9.60 13.54
CA VAL A 266 -2.12 8.20 13.39
C VAL A 266 -2.40 7.69 11.97
N HIS A 267 -3.58 8.03 11.45
CA HIS A 267 -4.03 7.59 10.13
C HIS A 267 -3.18 8.17 8.99
N LEU A 268 -2.76 9.43 9.11
CA LEU A 268 -1.83 10.02 8.15
C LEU A 268 -0.44 9.35 8.18
N ASN A 269 0.03 8.87 9.34
CA ASN A 269 1.27 8.08 9.41
C ASN A 269 1.13 6.72 8.70
N TYR A 270 -0.03 6.07 8.79
CA TYR A 270 -0.29 4.86 8.00
C TYR A 270 -0.20 5.13 6.50
N HIS A 271 -0.79 6.23 6.02
CA HIS A 271 -0.67 6.59 4.61
C HIS A 271 0.77 6.94 4.20
N LEU A 272 1.56 7.59 5.08
CA LEU A 272 2.96 7.88 4.78
C LEU A 272 3.79 6.59 4.60
N ILE A 273 3.57 5.57 5.45
CA ILE A 273 4.17 4.23 5.30
C ILE A 273 3.69 3.58 4.00
N HIS A 274 2.40 3.65 3.69
CA HIS A 274 1.86 3.12 2.44
C HIS A 274 2.51 3.77 1.21
N PHE A 275 2.68 5.10 1.19
CA PHE A 275 3.36 5.80 0.09
C PHE A 275 4.84 5.44 -0.05
N LEU A 276 5.51 5.03 1.03
CA LEU A 276 6.91 4.61 0.99
C LEU A 276 7.12 3.42 0.04
N ASP A 277 6.17 2.48 -0.02
CA ASP A 277 6.26 1.31 -0.89
C ASP A 277 6.15 1.65 -2.39
N PHE A 278 5.62 2.81 -2.73
CA PHE A 278 5.45 3.23 -4.13
C PHE A 278 6.63 4.07 -4.64
N LEU A 279 7.67 4.26 -3.83
CA LEU A 279 8.88 4.92 -4.30
C LEU A 279 9.64 4.01 -5.29
N PRO A 280 10.10 4.57 -6.43
CA PRO A 280 10.98 3.84 -7.35
C PRO A 280 12.24 3.29 -6.67
N ALA A 281 12.74 2.15 -7.15
CA ALA A 281 13.98 1.57 -6.60
C ALA A 281 15.20 2.45 -6.92
N SER A 282 15.19 3.10 -8.09
CA SER A 282 16.25 3.99 -8.57
C SER A 282 15.71 5.38 -8.90
N GLN A 283 16.55 6.39 -8.64
CA GLN A 283 16.27 7.79 -9.00
C GLN A 283 14.92 8.30 -8.49
N TRP A 284 14.40 7.74 -7.39
CA TRP A 284 13.10 8.12 -6.83
C TRP A 284 13.04 9.62 -6.56
N GLU A 285 14.17 10.17 -6.12
CA GLU A 285 14.42 11.59 -5.89
C GLU A 285 14.05 12.48 -7.09
N VAL A 286 14.50 12.08 -8.28
CA VAL A 286 14.24 12.80 -9.53
C VAL A 286 12.83 12.51 -10.04
N LYS A 287 12.39 11.25 -9.95
CA LYS A 287 11.09 10.79 -10.45
C LYS A 287 9.91 11.39 -9.67
N MET A 288 10.08 11.59 -8.36
CA MET A 288 9.02 12.07 -7.46
C MET A 288 9.08 13.58 -7.20
N GLY A 289 10.25 14.20 -7.26
CA GLY A 289 10.42 15.61 -6.91
C GLY A 289 9.97 15.92 -5.48
N ASN A 290 9.38 17.10 -5.26
CA ASN A 290 8.85 17.52 -3.95
C ASN A 290 7.34 17.25 -3.77
N GLU A 291 6.77 16.30 -4.51
CA GLU A 291 5.35 15.94 -4.44
C GLU A 291 5.13 14.59 -3.76
N SER A 292 3.90 14.31 -3.33
CA SER A 292 3.53 13.03 -2.71
C SER A 292 4.30 12.76 -1.41
N PHE A 293 5.27 11.83 -1.40
CA PHE A 293 5.93 11.37 -0.17
C PHE A 293 6.73 12.48 0.54
N PRO A 294 7.64 13.25 -0.11
CA PRO A 294 8.35 14.33 0.58
C PRO A 294 7.44 15.43 1.12
N LEU A 295 6.42 15.82 0.34
CA LEU A 295 5.42 16.80 0.76
C LEU A 295 4.66 16.33 2.01
N PHE A 296 4.25 15.07 2.00
CA PHE A 296 3.48 14.49 3.09
C PHE A 296 4.29 14.31 4.35
N HIS A 297 5.53 13.82 4.23
CA HIS A 297 6.47 13.78 5.35
C HIS A 297 6.66 15.17 5.96
N ARG A 298 6.85 16.21 5.13
CA ARG A 298 7.00 17.59 5.59
C ARG A 298 5.78 18.11 6.35
N VAL A 299 4.57 17.78 5.90
CA VAL A 299 3.32 18.15 6.61
C VAL A 299 3.32 17.57 8.02
N LEU A 300 3.63 16.28 8.17
CA LEU A 300 3.67 15.62 9.48
C LEU A 300 4.80 16.17 10.37
N THR A 301 5.98 16.42 9.80
CA THR A 301 7.11 17.04 10.52
C THR A 301 6.75 18.44 11.02
N ARG A 302 6.16 19.29 10.17
CA ARG A 302 5.75 20.66 10.54
C ARG A 302 4.66 20.67 11.62
N ALA A 303 3.77 19.69 11.60
CA ALA A 303 2.76 19.48 12.62
C ALA A 303 3.33 18.89 13.93
N GLY A 304 4.57 18.39 13.94
CA GLY A 304 5.09 17.61 15.07
C GLY A 304 4.31 16.31 15.28
N LYS A 305 3.77 15.74 14.19
CA LYS A 305 2.91 14.54 14.18
C LYS A 305 3.48 13.43 13.30
N LEU A 306 4.77 13.48 12.98
CA LEU A 306 5.51 12.34 12.44
C LEU A 306 5.75 11.34 13.58
N MET A 307 4.94 10.29 13.64
CA MET A 307 4.92 9.30 14.71
C MET A 307 5.60 8.00 14.27
N ALA A 308 5.52 7.66 12.98
CA ALA A 308 6.31 6.60 12.38
C ALA A 308 7.76 7.04 12.26
N ASN A 309 8.69 6.18 12.66
CA ASN A 309 10.12 6.34 12.52
C ASN A 309 10.53 6.17 11.05
N ILE A 310 10.45 7.26 10.29
CA ILE A 310 10.88 7.31 8.89
C ILE A 310 12.12 8.17 8.79
N GLN A 311 13.25 7.55 8.50
CA GLN A 311 14.57 8.14 8.32
C GLN A 311 14.61 8.92 7.00
N PHE A 312 14.04 10.12 7.04
CA PHE A 312 13.99 11.03 5.91
C PHE A 312 14.01 12.49 6.36
N ASP A 313 14.76 13.33 5.64
CA ASP A 313 14.88 14.76 5.92
C ASP A 313 14.18 15.57 4.82
N SER A 314 12.88 15.79 5.00
CA SER A 314 12.05 16.52 4.05
C SER A 314 12.37 18.02 3.94
N GLU A 315 13.13 18.60 4.87
CA GLU A 315 13.47 20.03 4.80
C GLU A 315 14.43 20.32 3.64
N LYS A 316 15.35 19.39 3.35
CA LYS A 316 16.23 19.46 2.17
C LYS A 316 15.47 19.46 0.84
N TRP A 317 14.21 19.04 0.87
CA TRP A 317 13.34 18.90 -0.29
C TRP A 317 12.45 20.11 -0.53
N ALA A 318 12.35 21.02 0.44
CA ALA A 318 11.39 22.11 0.38
C ALA A 318 11.58 23.04 -0.83
N ALA A 319 12.81 23.17 -1.32
CA ALA A 319 13.18 23.99 -2.48
C ALA A 319 13.27 23.20 -3.80
N VAL A 320 13.09 21.88 -3.79
CA VAL A 320 13.11 21.07 -5.00
C VAL A 320 11.82 21.35 -5.78
N PRO A 321 11.91 21.81 -7.04
CA PRO A 321 10.72 22.07 -7.84
C PRO A 321 10.05 20.77 -8.25
N GLU A 322 8.74 20.85 -8.50
CA GLU A 322 8.01 19.78 -9.18
C GLU A 322 8.61 19.53 -10.58
N THR A 323 8.85 18.25 -10.90
CA THR A 323 9.26 17.82 -12.25
C THR A 323 8.04 17.64 -13.15
N PRO A 324 8.18 17.74 -14.49
CA PRO A 324 7.10 17.41 -15.42
C PRO A 324 6.50 16.02 -15.17
N GLU A 325 7.34 15.03 -14.85
CA GLU A 325 6.94 13.67 -14.52
C GLU A 325 6.09 13.62 -13.25
N SER A 326 6.49 14.32 -12.19
CA SER A 326 5.72 14.38 -10.93
C SER A 326 4.35 15.05 -11.13
N LYS A 327 4.29 16.13 -11.93
CA LYS A 327 3.06 16.85 -12.26
C LYS A 327 2.08 15.98 -13.04
N GLN A 328 2.59 15.31 -14.08
CA GLN A 328 1.80 14.37 -14.85
C GLN A 328 1.29 13.24 -13.94
N GLY A 329 2.16 12.71 -13.08
CA GLY A 329 1.81 11.62 -12.21
C GLY A 329 0.69 11.97 -11.22
N LYS A 330 0.70 13.19 -10.68
CA LYS A 330 -0.34 13.76 -9.81
C LYS A 330 -1.66 13.97 -10.56
N ALA A 331 -1.62 14.54 -11.77
CA ALA A 331 -2.80 14.76 -12.58
C ALA A 331 -3.51 13.45 -12.95
N GLU A 332 -2.75 12.40 -13.27
CA GLU A 332 -3.27 11.05 -13.53
C GLU A 332 -3.97 10.46 -12.30
N LEU A 333 -3.37 10.55 -11.10
CA LEU A 333 -3.98 10.05 -9.86
C LEU A 333 -5.26 10.81 -9.50
N LEU A 334 -5.26 12.15 -9.65
CA LEU A 334 -6.45 12.98 -9.45
C LEU A 334 -7.58 12.56 -10.38
N MET A 335 -7.28 12.36 -11.67
CA MET A 335 -8.27 11.94 -12.66
C MET A 335 -8.85 10.57 -12.33
N ILE A 336 -8.00 9.60 -11.96
CA ILE A 336 -8.43 8.26 -11.54
C ILE A 336 -9.35 8.39 -10.31
N ALA A 337 -8.90 9.03 -9.24
CA ALA A 337 -9.66 9.13 -7.99
C ALA A 337 -11.02 9.82 -8.19
N THR A 338 -11.06 10.90 -8.98
CA THR A 338 -12.29 11.65 -9.26
C THR A 338 -13.25 10.85 -10.13
N ASN A 339 -12.77 10.27 -11.24
CA ASN A 339 -13.60 9.48 -12.13
C ASN A 339 -14.16 8.24 -11.44
N PHE A 340 -13.36 7.55 -10.62
CA PHE A 340 -13.84 6.40 -9.86
C PHE A 340 -14.89 6.80 -8.85
N SER A 341 -14.62 7.83 -8.05
CA SER A 341 -15.58 8.30 -7.04
C SER A 341 -16.90 8.72 -7.67
N GLY A 342 -16.87 9.43 -8.80
CA GLY A 342 -18.07 9.80 -9.55
C GLY A 342 -18.84 8.59 -10.08
N ARG A 343 -18.14 7.59 -10.66
CA ARG A 343 -18.77 6.36 -11.20
C ARG A 343 -19.50 5.55 -10.13
N ILE A 344 -18.98 5.56 -8.90
CA ILE A 344 -19.52 4.78 -7.79
C ILE A 344 -20.41 5.59 -6.84
N GLY A 345 -20.63 6.86 -7.15
CA GLY A 345 -21.37 7.78 -6.29
C GLY A 345 -20.73 8.00 -4.91
N HIS A 346 -19.42 7.86 -4.78
CA HIS A 346 -18.71 8.13 -3.54
C HIS A 346 -18.47 9.64 -3.39
N SER A 347 -18.79 10.20 -2.22
CA SER A 347 -18.53 11.59 -1.89
C SER A 347 -17.07 11.78 -1.47
N LEU A 348 -16.43 12.77 -2.10
CA LEU A 348 -15.10 13.26 -1.72
C LEU A 348 -15.19 14.50 -0.81
N ASP A 349 -16.38 14.80 -0.29
CA ASP A 349 -16.55 15.88 0.66
C ASP A 349 -15.91 15.50 2.00
N TYR A 350 -15.22 16.46 2.60
CA TYR A 350 -14.68 16.32 3.94
C TYR A 350 -14.69 17.65 4.68
N LYS A 351 -14.57 17.57 6.00
CA LYS A 351 -14.42 18.73 6.87
C LYS A 351 -13.34 18.45 7.91
N LEU A 352 -12.32 19.30 7.93
CA LEU A 352 -11.37 19.37 9.05
C LEU A 352 -12.04 20.12 10.20
N LYS A 353 -12.03 19.55 11.41
CA LYS A 353 -12.55 20.23 12.60
C LYS A 353 -11.46 21.10 13.21
N PRO A 354 -11.64 22.42 13.28
CA PRO A 354 -10.74 23.27 14.04
C PRO A 354 -11.04 23.17 15.54
N SER A 355 -10.01 23.42 16.34
CA SER A 355 -10.05 23.66 17.79
C SER A 355 -10.90 24.86 18.19
#